data_AF-A0A6L5G4N8-F1
#
_entry.id   AF-A0A6L5G4N8-F1
#
_cell.length_a   1.000
_cell.length_b   1.000
_cell.length_c   1.000
_cell.angle_alpha   90.00
_cell.angle_beta   90.00
_cell.angle_gamma   90.00
#
_symmetry.space_group_name_H-M   'P 1'
#
loop_
_entity.id
_entity.type
_entity.pdbx_description
1 polymer ?
#
loop_
_entity_poly.entity_id
_entity_poly.type
_entity_poly.pdbx_seq_one_letter_code
_entity_poly.pdbx_strand_id
1 'polypeptide(L)'
;MMDRDYAKPLDVPALAKVALMSSGHFSRSFRAAYGETPYSYLMTRRIERAKALLRRGDLSVTEVCFAVGCTSLGTFSTRFTELVGESPSAYRARNHDDGASIPACIAKAYTRPVRNREAKPSGAS
;
A
#
# COMPACT_ATOMS: atom_id res chain seq x y z
N MET A 1 5.50 -12.38 -6.03
CA MET A 1 4.87 -12.39 -7.36
C MET A 1 3.63 -11.51 -7.34
N MET A 2 2.55 -11.86 -6.61
CA MET A 2 1.33 -11.03 -6.55
C MET A 2 1.54 -9.62 -5.99
N ASP A 3 2.27 -9.48 -4.88
CA ASP A 3 2.54 -8.17 -4.25
C ASP A 3 3.34 -7.22 -5.13
N ARG A 4 4.29 -7.76 -5.90
CA ARG A 4 5.18 -6.99 -6.78
C ARG A 4 4.51 -6.66 -8.10
N ASP A 5 3.73 -7.60 -8.62
CA ASP A 5 3.08 -7.55 -9.92
C ASP A 5 1.58 -7.26 -9.81
N TYR A 6 1.14 -6.53 -8.77
CA TYR A 6 -0.28 -6.36 -8.44
C TYR A 6 -1.12 -5.79 -9.59
N ALA A 7 -0.51 -4.99 -10.48
CA ALA A 7 -1.18 -4.37 -11.61
C ALA A 7 -1.39 -5.32 -12.79
N LYS A 8 -0.72 -6.49 -12.81
CA LYS A 8 -0.89 -7.47 -13.88
C LYS A 8 -2.17 -8.30 -13.67
N PRO A 9 -2.76 -8.86 -14.74
CA PRO A 9 -3.85 -9.83 -14.62
C PRO A 9 -3.45 -10.99 -13.72
N LEU A 10 -4.43 -11.51 -12.97
CA LEU A 10 -4.22 -12.68 -12.14
C LEU A 10 -4.12 -13.95 -13.00
N ASP A 11 -2.98 -14.61 -12.95
CA ASP A 11 -2.78 -15.92 -13.58
C ASP A 11 -2.55 -16.99 -12.50
N VAL A 12 -3.65 -17.59 -12.04
CA VAL A 12 -3.61 -18.67 -11.04
C VAL A 12 -2.85 -19.90 -11.54
N PRO A 13 -3.04 -20.38 -12.79
CA PRO A 13 -2.21 -21.46 -13.34
C PRO A 13 -0.70 -21.18 -13.29
N ALA A 14 -0.26 -19.98 -13.68
CA ALA A 14 1.16 -19.63 -13.63
C ALA A 14 1.69 -19.60 -12.19
N LEU A 15 0.93 -19.03 -11.25
CA LEU A 15 1.28 -19.03 -9.83
C LEU A 15 1.37 -20.45 -9.25
N ALA A 16 0.42 -21.31 -9.61
CA ALA A 16 0.40 -22.71 -9.19
C ALA A 16 1.60 -23.48 -9.73
N LYS A 17 1.98 -23.25 -10.99
CA LYS A 17 3.18 -23.84 -11.60
C LYS A 17 4.46 -23.45 -10.86
N VAL A 18 4.59 -22.17 -10.49
CA VAL A 18 5.74 -21.69 -9.68
C VAL A 18 5.75 -22.34 -8.30
N ALA A 19 4.58 -22.62 -7.73
CA ALA A 19 4.44 -23.29 -6.44
C ALA A 19 4.50 -24.84 -6.52
N LEU A 20 4.74 -25.43 -7.71
CA LEU A 20 4.72 -26.87 -7.96
C LEU A 20 3.40 -27.54 -7.55
N MET A 21 2.27 -26.84 -7.78
CA MET A 21 0.93 -27.30 -7.43
C MET A 21 0.00 -27.27 -8.65
N SER A 22 -1.08 -28.06 -8.60
CA SER A 22 -2.24 -27.81 -9.45
C SER A 22 -2.97 -26.54 -9.03
N SER A 23 -3.67 -25.86 -9.95
CA SER A 23 -4.39 -24.61 -9.65
C SER A 23 -5.42 -24.75 -8.51
N GLY A 24 -6.08 -25.90 -8.44
CA GLY A 24 -7.04 -26.19 -7.37
C GLY A 24 -6.37 -26.40 -6.02
N HIS A 25 -5.25 -27.13 -5.97
CA HIS A 25 -4.47 -27.29 -4.74
C HIS A 25 -3.89 -25.96 -4.29
N PHE A 26 -3.28 -25.21 -5.21
CA PHE A 26 -2.77 -23.86 -4.95
C PHE A 26 -3.84 -22.96 -4.34
N SER A 27 -5.04 -22.89 -4.91
CA SER A 27 -6.10 -22.00 -4.42
C SER A 27 -6.54 -22.37 -2.99
N ARG A 28 -6.64 -23.67 -2.68
CA ARG A 28 -6.97 -24.15 -1.32
C ARG A 28 -5.84 -23.84 -0.33
N SER A 29 -4.61 -24.16 -0.70
CA SER A 29 -3.43 -23.91 0.15
C SER A 29 -3.21 -22.41 0.37
N PHE A 30 -3.45 -21.58 -0.64
CA PHE A 30 -3.41 -20.13 -0.52
C PHE A 30 -4.46 -19.64 0.48
N ARG A 31 -5.72 -20.10 0.36
CA ARG A 31 -6.77 -19.73 1.31
C ARG A 31 -6.46 -20.20 2.73
N ALA A 32 -5.89 -21.40 2.89
CA ALA A 32 -5.48 -21.89 4.19
C ALA A 32 -4.36 -21.04 4.82
N ALA A 33 -3.44 -20.52 4.00
CA ALA A 33 -2.32 -19.70 4.46
C ALA A 33 -2.67 -18.22 4.69
N TYR A 34 -3.50 -17.63 3.84
CA TYR A 34 -3.79 -16.18 3.83
C TYR A 34 -5.21 -15.83 4.30
N GLY A 35 -6.06 -16.82 4.55
CA GLY A 35 -7.47 -16.63 4.96
C GLY A 35 -8.43 -16.24 3.83
N GLU A 36 -7.93 -15.87 2.65
CA GLU A 36 -8.75 -15.43 1.52
C GLU A 36 -8.31 -16.04 0.18
N THR A 37 -9.09 -15.85 -0.88
CA THR A 37 -8.74 -16.38 -2.20
C THR A 37 -7.64 -15.53 -2.86
N PRO A 38 -6.87 -16.09 -3.82
CA PRO A 38 -5.86 -15.31 -4.55
C PRO A 38 -6.41 -14.03 -5.20
N TYR A 39 -7.64 -14.07 -5.73
CA TYR A 39 -8.30 -12.90 -6.31
C TYR A 39 -8.62 -11.82 -5.27
N SER A 40 -9.18 -12.21 -4.13
CA SER A 40 -9.51 -11.29 -3.03
C SER A 40 -8.24 -10.61 -2.52
N TYR A 41 -7.19 -11.40 -2.28
CA TYR A 41 -5.90 -10.90 -1.85
C TYR A 41 -5.30 -9.90 -2.84
N LEU A 42 -5.30 -10.23 -4.15
CA LEU A 42 -4.82 -9.31 -5.18
C LEU A 42 -5.63 -8.01 -5.18
N MET A 43 -6.95 -8.09 -5.03
CA MET A 43 -7.80 -6.90 -4.98
C MET A 43 -7.46 -6.02 -3.77
N THR A 44 -7.23 -6.62 -2.59
CA THR A 44 -6.77 -5.89 -1.40
C THR A 44 -5.49 -5.10 -1.69
N ARG A 45 -4.48 -5.74 -2.30
CA ARG A 45 -3.22 -5.05 -2.66
C ARG A 45 -3.43 -3.92 -3.68
N ARG A 46 -4.34 -4.11 -4.63
CA ARG A 46 -4.71 -3.05 -5.59
C ARG A 46 -5.38 -1.86 -4.92
N ILE A 47 -6.30 -2.12 -3.99
CA ILE A 47 -6.98 -1.05 -3.22
C ILE A 47 -6.00 -0.31 -2.33
N GLU A 48 -5.06 -0.99 -1.65
CA GLU A 48 -3.99 -0.35 -0.89
C GLU A 48 -3.18 0.63 -1.75
N ARG A 49 -2.81 0.20 -2.97
CA ARG A 49 -2.10 1.07 -3.90
C ARG A 49 -2.98 2.21 -4.40
N ALA A 50 -4.25 1.95 -4.69
CA ALA A 50 -5.20 2.96 -5.12
C ALA A 50 -5.36 4.07 -4.08
N LYS A 51 -5.45 3.72 -2.78
CA LYS A 51 -5.46 4.72 -1.69
C LYS A 51 -4.26 5.65 -1.79
N ALA A 52 -3.04 5.11 -1.97
CA ALA A 52 -1.85 5.94 -2.09
C ALA A 52 -1.88 6.88 -3.32
N LEU A 53 -2.40 6.42 -4.45
CA LEU A 53 -2.55 7.24 -5.66
C LEU A 53 -3.61 8.32 -5.49
N LEU A 54 -4.76 8.00 -4.89
CA LEU A 54 -5.85 8.96 -4.65
C LEU A 54 -5.44 10.04 -3.64
N ARG A 55 -4.66 9.69 -2.61
CA ARG A 55 -4.09 10.67 -1.67
C ARG A 55 -3.16 11.68 -2.35
N ARG A 56 -2.45 11.25 -3.39
CA ARG A 56 -1.52 12.12 -4.13
C ARG A 56 -2.25 13.14 -4.99
N GLY A 57 -3.47 12.83 -5.45
CA GLY A 57 -4.35 13.76 -6.13
C GLY A 57 -4.14 13.91 -7.65
N ASP A 58 -3.01 13.48 -8.19
CA ASP A 58 -2.64 13.67 -9.61
C ASP A 58 -3.51 12.91 -10.62
N LEU A 59 -4.19 11.86 -10.20
CA LEU A 59 -4.98 10.99 -11.07
C LEU A 59 -6.47 11.06 -10.70
N SER A 60 -7.33 10.97 -11.72
CA SER A 60 -8.75 10.71 -11.55
C SER A 60 -9.01 9.30 -11.02
N VAL A 61 -10.19 9.07 -10.48
CA VAL A 61 -10.60 7.73 -9.98
C VAL A 61 -10.50 6.67 -11.08
N THR A 62 -10.91 7.01 -12.31
CA THR A 62 -10.86 6.11 -13.46
C THR A 62 -9.42 5.76 -13.84
N GLU A 63 -8.52 6.76 -13.88
CA GLU A 63 -7.11 6.51 -14.16
C GLU A 63 -6.47 5.65 -13.05
N VAL A 64 -6.80 5.90 -11.79
CA VAL A 64 -6.32 5.06 -10.67
C VAL A 64 -6.80 3.62 -10.82
N CYS A 65 -8.08 3.40 -11.15
CA CYS A 65 -8.64 2.06 -11.37
C CYS A 65 -7.79 1.25 -12.37
N PHE A 66 -7.48 1.84 -13.53
CA PHE A 66 -6.67 1.16 -14.54
C PHE A 66 -5.19 1.07 -14.17
N ALA A 67 -4.64 2.09 -13.50
CA ALA A 67 -3.25 2.10 -13.05
C ALA A 67 -2.95 0.99 -12.02
N VAL A 68 -3.94 0.58 -11.22
CA VAL A 68 -3.80 -0.56 -10.30
C VAL A 68 -4.17 -1.90 -10.94
N GLY A 69 -4.48 -1.94 -12.23
CA GLY A 69 -4.75 -3.19 -12.97
C GLY A 69 -6.20 -3.69 -12.89
N CYS A 70 -7.13 -2.89 -12.37
CA CYS A 70 -8.56 -3.21 -12.45
C CYS A 70 -9.07 -2.93 -13.86
N THR A 71 -9.95 -3.79 -14.36
CA THR A 71 -10.52 -3.69 -15.72
C THR A 71 -11.93 -3.10 -15.73
N SER A 72 -12.54 -2.92 -14.56
CA SER A 72 -13.89 -2.40 -14.40
C SER A 72 -13.93 -1.38 -13.26
N LEU A 73 -14.40 -0.18 -13.58
CA LEU A 73 -14.59 0.89 -12.60
C LEU A 73 -15.66 0.52 -11.56
N GLY A 74 -16.70 -0.20 -11.96
CA GLY A 74 -17.76 -0.65 -11.05
C GLY A 74 -17.23 -1.62 -10.00
N THR A 75 -16.54 -2.68 -10.43
CA THR A 75 -15.92 -3.66 -9.53
C THR A 75 -14.90 -3.01 -8.61
N PHE A 76 -14.06 -2.11 -9.16
CA PHE A 76 -13.11 -1.34 -8.35
C PHE A 76 -13.82 -0.50 -7.29
N SER A 77 -14.86 0.24 -7.65
CA SER A 77 -15.55 1.15 -6.74
C SER A 77 -16.26 0.40 -5.61
N THR A 78 -16.92 -0.71 -5.93
CA THR A 78 -17.53 -1.59 -4.92
C THR A 78 -16.48 -2.12 -3.95
N ARG A 79 -15.40 -2.73 -4.47
CA ARG A 79 -14.34 -3.31 -3.63
C ARG A 79 -13.59 -2.26 -2.82
N PHE A 80 -13.33 -1.09 -3.38
CA PHE A 80 -12.74 0.02 -2.65
C PHE A 80 -13.64 0.42 -1.48
N THR A 81 -14.94 0.59 -1.72
CA THR A 81 -15.89 1.01 -0.68
C THR A 81 -16.02 -0.05 0.41
N GLU A 82 -16.09 -1.34 0.05
CA GLU A 82 -16.12 -2.45 1.02
C GLU A 82 -14.88 -2.46 1.93
N LEU A 83 -13.69 -2.22 1.38
CA LEU A 83 -12.43 -2.31 2.12
C LEU A 83 -12.03 -1.01 2.84
N VAL A 84 -12.49 0.15 2.36
CA VAL A 84 -12.08 1.46 2.87
C VAL A 84 -13.18 2.14 3.70
N GLY A 85 -14.44 1.78 3.47
CA GLY A 85 -15.60 2.36 4.14
C GLY A 85 -16.15 3.63 3.50
N GLU A 86 -15.52 4.14 2.44
CA GLU A 86 -15.96 5.30 1.66
C GLU A 86 -15.67 5.11 0.17
N SER A 87 -16.38 5.84 -0.70
CA SER A 87 -16.19 5.73 -2.14
C SER A 87 -14.82 6.29 -2.58
N PRO A 88 -14.25 5.83 -3.71
CA PRO A 88 -12.99 6.36 -4.22
C PRO A 88 -12.98 7.89 -4.43
N SER A 89 -14.10 8.44 -4.89
CA SER A 89 -14.25 9.88 -5.12
C SER A 89 -14.27 10.67 -3.81
N ALA A 90 -15.01 10.19 -2.81
CA ALA A 90 -15.04 10.78 -1.48
C ALA A 90 -13.65 10.72 -0.82
N TYR A 91 -13.02 9.53 -0.89
CA TYR A 91 -11.67 9.34 -0.39
C TYR A 91 -10.68 10.30 -1.05
N ARG A 92 -10.74 10.51 -2.37
CA ARG A 92 -9.87 11.46 -3.08
C ARG A 92 -10.10 12.92 -2.66
N ALA A 93 -11.36 13.31 -2.45
CA ALA A 93 -11.73 14.68 -2.10
C ALA A 93 -11.40 15.04 -0.64
N ARG A 94 -11.22 14.04 0.22
CA ARG A 94 -10.86 14.23 1.63
C ARG A 94 -9.43 14.78 1.77
N ASN A 95 -9.21 15.65 2.75
CA ASN A 95 -7.86 16.07 3.12
C ASN A 95 -7.09 14.89 3.74
N HIS A 96 -5.88 14.62 3.24
CA HIS A 96 -5.00 13.56 3.74
C HIS A 96 -3.76 14.08 4.48
N ASP A 97 -3.67 15.39 4.66
CA ASP A 97 -2.54 16.07 5.31
C ASP A 97 -2.42 15.71 6.81
N ASP A 98 -3.51 15.29 7.44
CA ASP A 98 -3.56 14.90 8.86
C ASP A 98 -2.75 13.62 9.16
N GLY A 99 -2.34 12.87 8.13
CA GLY A 99 -1.51 11.68 8.27
C GLY A 99 0.00 11.96 8.30
N ALA A 100 0.43 13.20 8.07
CA ALA A 100 1.82 13.60 8.25
C ALA A 100 2.12 13.76 9.74
N SER A 101 2.36 12.63 10.41
CA SER A 101 3.01 12.59 11.72
C SER A 101 4.34 13.36 11.63
N ILE A 102 4.31 14.60 12.12
CA ILE A 102 5.41 15.55 12.25
C ILE A 102 5.89 16.16 10.92
N PRO A 103 5.65 17.48 10.70
CA PRO A 103 6.30 18.24 9.62
C PRO A 103 7.84 18.10 9.68
N ALA A 104 8.49 17.99 8.52
CA ALA A 104 9.95 17.79 8.46
C ALA A 104 10.76 18.89 9.19
N CYS A 105 10.21 20.11 9.31
CA CYS A 105 10.80 21.18 10.11
C CYS A 105 10.82 20.85 11.61
N ILE A 106 9.77 20.22 12.12
CA ILE A 106 9.63 19.80 13.51
C ILE A 106 10.57 18.61 13.79
N ALA A 107 10.63 17.61 12.91
CA ALA A 107 11.55 16.47 13.06
C ALA A 107 13.03 16.91 13.08
N LYS A 108 13.41 17.88 12.24
CA LYS A 108 14.77 18.46 12.25
C LYS A 108 15.09 19.22 13.55
N ALA A 109 14.10 19.86 14.18
CA ALA A 109 14.30 20.55 15.45
C ALA A 109 14.61 19.57 16.59
N TYR A 110 13.90 18.43 16.64
CA TYR A 110 14.05 17.44 17.72
C TYR A 110 15.22 16.45 17.52
N THR A 111 15.71 16.26 16.29
CA THR A 111 16.83 15.34 16.01
C THR A 111 18.18 16.04 15.88
N ARG A 112 18.24 17.36 16.08
CA ARG A 112 19.50 18.12 16.01
C ARG A 112 20.43 17.64 17.14
N PRO A 113 21.62 17.09 16.84
CA PRO A 113 22.54 16.65 17.88
C PRO A 113 22.97 17.84 18.73
N VAL A 114 22.72 17.78 20.04
CA VAL A 114 23.27 18.74 20.99
C VAL A 114 24.78 18.58 20.97
N ARG A 115 25.48 19.61 20.51
CA ARG A 115 26.94 19.61 20.42
C ARG A 115 27.49 19.74 21.83
N ASN A 116 27.75 18.61 22.50
CA ASN A 116 28.39 18.60 23.81
C ASN A 116 29.85 19.09 23.65
N ARG A 117 30.07 20.34 24.02
CA ARG A 117 31.36 21.00 24.27
C ARG A 117 31.17 21.57 25.68
N GLU A 118 31.98 21.26 26.70
CA GLU A 118 33.44 21.25 26.74
C GLU A 118 33.97 20.23 27.76
N ALA A 119 35.02 19.49 27.38
CA ALA A 119 35.88 18.81 28.31
C ALA A 119 36.77 19.85 29.03
N LYS A 120 36.79 19.81 30.36
CA LYS A 120 37.69 20.57 31.24
C LYS A 120 39.16 20.43 30.77
N PRO A 121 39.95 21.52 30.73
CA PRO A 121 41.39 21.39 30.57
C PRO A 121 41.98 20.76 31.84
N SER A 122 42.64 19.62 31.65
CA SER A 122 43.65 19.09 32.57
C SER A 122 44.80 20.09 32.63
N GLY A 123 45.01 20.71 33.79
CA GLY A 123 46.17 21.54 34.10
C GLY A 123 46.98 20.83 35.18
N ALA A 124 48.14 20.32 34.76
CA ALA A 124 49.17 19.78 35.63
C ALA A 124 49.83 20.89 36.46
N SER A 125 50.09 20.62 37.74
CA SER A 125 51.35 20.86 38.47
C SER A 125 51.20 20.34 39.89
#